data_AF-R2REL6-F1
#
_entry.id   AF-R2REL6-F1
#
_cell.length_a   1.000
_cell.length_b   1.000
_cell.length_c   1.000
_cell.angle_alpha   90.00
_cell.angle_beta   90.00
_cell.angle_gamma   90.00
#
_symmetry.space_group_name_H-M   'P 1'
#
loop_
_entity.id
_entity.type
_entity.pdbx_description
1 polymer ?
#
loop_
_entity_poly.entity_id
_entity_poly.type
_entity_poly.pdbx_seq_one_letter_code
_entity_poly.pdbx_strand_id
1 'polypeptide(L)'
;MKKEEILAKSREENRKNDPYQAEIQRRSSSFSGVVVVLLSTILFVIQLVMDKGFNFGLYAVAFAYGTTDFLVRYFYMRRRRELVFGLIYLVITIVLIVLHITQLVSGTKVV
;
A
#
# COMPACT_ATOMS: atom_id res chain seq x y z
N MET A 1 -44.14 -12.83 12.26
CA MET A 1 -43.41 -11.92 11.36
C MET A 1 -43.44 -12.47 9.95
N LYS A 2 -43.72 -11.62 8.96
CA LYS A 2 -43.65 -12.01 7.54
C LYS A 2 -42.20 -11.98 7.08
N LYS A 3 -41.82 -12.87 6.15
CA LYS A 3 -40.45 -12.99 5.60
C LYS A 3 -39.85 -11.64 5.18
N GLU A 4 -40.66 -10.80 4.54
CA GLU A 4 -40.27 -9.46 4.08
C GLU A 4 -39.86 -8.53 5.23
N GLU A 5 -40.55 -8.55 6.37
CA GLU A 5 -40.20 -7.74 7.54
C GLU A 5 -38.86 -8.16 8.14
N ILE A 6 -38.58 -9.46 8.18
CA ILE A 6 -37.32 -10.02 8.70
C ILE A 6 -36.15 -9.59 7.80
N LEU A 7 -36.34 -9.66 6.47
CA LEU A 7 -35.33 -9.26 5.50
C LEU A 7 -35.08 -7.74 5.51
N ALA A 8 -36.14 -6.94 5.62
CA ALA A 8 -36.03 -5.49 5.72
C ALA A 8 -35.24 -5.08 6.97
N LYS A 9 -35.59 -5.68 8.12
CA LYS A 9 -34.90 -5.41 9.40
C LYS A 9 -33.44 -5.87 9.37
N SER A 10 -33.16 -7.05 8.81
CA SER A 10 -31.78 -7.56 8.65
C SER A 10 -30.93 -6.67 7.74
N ARG A 11 -31.50 -6.15 6.64
CA ARG A 11 -30.80 -5.22 5.74
C ARG A 11 -30.54 -3.87 6.41
N GLU A 12 -31.47 -3.38 7.22
CA GLU A 12 -31.31 -2.14 7.98
C GLU A 12 -30.24 -2.27 9.06
N GLU A 13 -30.24 -3.39 9.80
CA GLU A 13 -29.22 -3.70 10.82
C GLU A 13 -27.83 -3.90 10.20
N ASN A 14 -27.73 -4.56 9.04
CA ASN A 14 -26.45 -4.83 8.37
C ASN A 14 -25.99 -3.73 7.40
N ARG A 15 -26.75 -2.64 7.23
CA ARG A 15 -26.48 -1.61 6.21
C ARG A 15 -25.07 -1.00 6.28
N LYS A 16 -24.47 -0.95 7.47
CA LYS A 16 -23.11 -0.39 7.70
C LYS A 16 -22.03 -1.45 7.90
N ASN A 17 -22.41 -2.71 8.07
CA ASN A 17 -21.51 -3.81 8.43
C ASN A 17 -21.67 -4.98 7.44
N ASP A 18 -22.04 -4.71 6.18
CA ASP A 18 -22.21 -5.74 5.17
C ASP A 18 -20.85 -6.45 4.93
N PRO A 19 -20.72 -7.73 5.34
CA PRO A 19 -19.47 -8.47 5.19
C PRO A 19 -19.04 -8.61 3.73
N TYR A 20 -19.99 -8.61 2.79
CA TYR A 20 -19.70 -8.69 1.36
C TYR A 20 -19.00 -7.42 0.86
N GLN A 21 -19.47 -6.24 1.29
CA GLN A 21 -18.85 -4.96 0.97
C GLN A 21 -17.45 -4.86 1.58
N ALA A 22 -17.29 -5.29 2.83
CA ALA A 22 -15.98 -5.32 3.50
C ALA A 22 -14.99 -6.25 2.77
N GLU A 23 -15.46 -7.40 2.28
CA GLU A 23 -14.62 -8.32 1.50
C GLU A 23 -14.23 -7.74 0.14
N ILE A 24 -15.16 -7.10 -0.59
CA ILE A 24 -14.86 -6.39 -1.84
C ILE A 24 -13.79 -5.32 -1.59
N GLN A 25 -13.98 -4.51 -0.54
CA GLN A 25 -13.02 -3.46 -0.18
C GLN A 25 -11.64 -4.05 0.11
N ARG A 26 -11.57 -5.16 0.87
CA ARG A 26 -10.30 -5.83 1.18
C ARG A 26 -9.62 -6.38 -0.06
N ARG A 27 -10.36 -7.03 -0.97
CA ARG A 27 -9.84 -7.55 -2.24
C ARG A 27 -9.36 -6.41 -3.13
N SER A 28 -10.14 -5.34 -3.24
CA SER A 28 -9.79 -4.13 -3.98
C SER A 28 -8.48 -3.53 -3.46
N SER A 29 -8.36 -3.29 -2.16
CA SER A 29 -7.13 -2.75 -1.56
C SER A 29 -5.91 -3.64 -1.83
N SER A 30 -6.05 -4.96 -1.72
CA SER A 30 -4.96 -5.89 -2.05
C SER A 30 -4.55 -5.82 -3.52
N PHE A 31 -5.52 -5.74 -4.44
CA PHE A 31 -5.27 -5.65 -5.87
C PHE A 31 -4.65 -4.29 -6.24
N SER A 32 -5.14 -3.20 -5.67
CA SER A 32 -4.57 -1.86 -5.84
C SER A 32 -3.11 -1.80 -5.40
N GLY A 33 -2.74 -2.45 -4.30
CA GLY A 33 -1.34 -2.54 -3.87
C GLY A 33 -0.43 -3.23 -4.90
N VAL A 34 -0.90 -4.33 -5.50
CA VAL A 34 -0.19 -5.03 -6.58
C VAL A 34 -0.02 -4.12 -7.80
N VAL A 35 -1.07 -3.39 -8.18
CA VAL A 35 -1.03 -2.45 -9.31
C VAL A 35 -0.02 -1.32 -9.06
N VAL A 36 0.04 -0.77 -7.83
CA VAL A 36 1.01 0.27 -7.46
C VAL A 36 2.45 -0.23 -7.62
N VAL A 37 2.75 -1.44 -7.12
CA VAL A 37 4.08 -2.03 -7.26
C VAL A 37 4.43 -2.28 -8.72
N LEU A 38 3.51 -2.89 -9.49
CA LEU A 38 3.70 -3.14 -10.92
C LEU A 38 3.99 -1.85 -11.71
N LEU A 39 3.17 -0.82 -11.54
CA LEU A 39 3.37 0.46 -12.22
C LEU A 39 4.67 1.14 -11.80
N SER A 40 5.02 1.07 -10.51
CA SER A 40 6.29 1.62 -10.02
C SER A 40 7.50 0.92 -10.64
N THR A 41 7.44 -0.41 -10.78
CA THR A 41 8.48 -1.19 -11.46
C THR A 41 8.55 -0.86 -12.95
N ILE A 42 7.43 -0.73 -13.64
CA ILE A 42 7.41 -0.36 -15.07
C ILE A 42 8.04 1.01 -15.28
N LEU A 43 7.63 2.00 -14.51
CA LEU A 43 8.17 3.37 -14.58
C LEU A 43 9.66 3.41 -14.26
N PHE A 44 10.11 2.59 -13.31
CA PHE A 44 11.52 2.44 -13.00
C PHE A 44 12.32 1.87 -14.17
N VAL A 45 11.85 0.78 -14.79
CA VAL A 45 12.51 0.17 -15.94
C VAL A 45 12.62 1.18 -17.09
N ILE A 46 11.56 1.95 -17.34
CA ILE A 46 11.58 3.03 -18.33
C ILE A 46 12.65 4.08 -17.99
N GLN A 47 12.74 4.53 -16.74
CA GLN A 47 13.75 5.52 -16.33
C GLN A 47 15.19 5.02 -16.47
N LEU A 48 15.40 3.74 -16.17
CA LEU A 48 16.69 3.07 -16.32
C LEU A 48 17.09 3.01 -17.80
N VAL A 49 16.16 2.61 -18.69
CA VAL A 49 16.41 2.59 -20.15
C VAL A 49 16.62 4.00 -20.73
N MET A 50 16.00 5.02 -20.14
CA MET A 50 16.17 6.42 -20.56
C MET A 50 17.41 7.10 -19.98
N ASP A 51 18.28 6.37 -19.25
CA ASP A 51 19.50 6.89 -18.62
C ASP A 51 19.24 8.10 -17.70
N LYS A 52 18.05 8.12 -17.09
CA LYS A 52 17.62 9.16 -16.15
C LYS A 52 18.05 8.87 -14.71
N GLY A 53 18.71 7.75 -14.48
CA GLY A 53 19.14 7.28 -13.15
C GLY A 53 17.99 6.71 -12.33
N PHE A 54 18.30 6.26 -11.11
CA PHE A 54 17.31 5.68 -10.21
C PHE A 54 16.35 6.76 -9.69
N ASN A 55 15.04 6.49 -9.70
CA ASN A 55 14.05 7.37 -9.07
C ASN A 55 13.70 6.85 -7.68
N PHE A 56 14.54 7.21 -6.70
CA PHE A 56 14.31 6.82 -5.30
C PHE A 56 12.99 7.37 -4.74
N GLY A 57 12.51 8.51 -5.23
CA GLY A 57 11.24 9.10 -4.78
C GLY A 57 10.02 8.25 -5.14
N LEU A 58 9.99 7.71 -6.36
CA LEU A 58 8.92 6.80 -6.80
C LEU A 58 8.86 5.55 -5.92
N TYR A 59 10.02 4.93 -5.66
CA TYR A 59 10.07 3.76 -4.79
C TYR A 59 9.81 4.09 -3.32
N ALA A 60 10.22 5.25 -2.83
CA ALA A 60 9.90 5.68 -1.47
C ALA A 60 8.38 5.69 -1.24
N VAL A 61 7.62 6.22 -2.21
CA VAL A 61 6.14 6.22 -2.16
C VAL A 61 5.57 4.80 -2.22
N ALA A 62 6.07 3.96 -3.13
CA ALA A 62 5.61 2.58 -3.26
C ALA A 62 5.86 1.75 -1.98
N PHE A 63 7.05 1.88 -1.39
CA PHE A 63 7.38 1.21 -0.13
C PHE A 63 6.62 1.82 1.06
N ALA A 64 6.37 3.14 1.08
CA ALA A 64 5.57 3.79 2.11
C ALA A 64 4.11 3.26 2.15
N TYR A 65 3.54 2.94 0.98
CA TYR A 65 2.26 2.25 0.91
C TYR A 65 2.31 0.89 1.61
N GLY A 66 3.33 0.08 1.31
CA GLY A 66 3.54 -1.23 1.96
C GLY A 66 3.75 -1.11 3.48
N THR A 67 4.57 -0.15 3.91
CA THR A 67 4.77 0.18 5.33
C THR A 67 3.43 0.43 6.03
N THR A 68 2.59 1.27 5.42
CA THR A 68 1.29 1.63 5.99
C THR A 68 0.35 0.43 6.04
N ASP A 69 0.25 -0.38 4.97
CA ASP A 69 -0.61 -1.57 4.95
C ASP A 69 -0.21 -2.57 6.05
N PHE A 70 1.08 -2.89 6.17
CA PHE A 70 1.58 -3.82 7.20
C PHE A 70 1.37 -3.28 8.63
N LEU A 71 1.67 -2.01 8.89
CA LEU A 71 1.51 -1.43 10.23
C LEU A 71 0.04 -1.29 10.64
N VAL A 72 -0.84 -0.92 9.70
CA VAL A 72 -2.29 -0.88 9.95
C VAL A 72 -2.83 -2.29 10.22
N ARG A 73 -2.44 -3.29 9.43
CA ARG A 73 -2.80 -4.69 9.69
C ARG A 73 -2.29 -5.16 11.04
N TYR A 74 -1.09 -4.77 11.44
CA TYR A 74 -0.58 -5.07 12.78
C TYR A 74 -1.42 -4.41 13.87
N PHE A 75 -1.81 -3.14 13.72
CA PHE A 75 -2.62 -2.42 14.71
C PHE A 75 -3.93 -3.16 15.00
N TYR A 76 -4.62 -3.62 13.97
CA TYR A 76 -5.91 -4.31 14.10
C TYR A 76 -5.79 -5.81 14.41
N MET A 77 -4.86 -6.54 13.77
CA MET A 77 -4.77 -8.00 13.92
C MET A 77 -3.75 -8.45 14.98
N ARG A 78 -2.86 -7.57 15.42
CA ARG A 78 -1.78 -7.81 16.42
C ARG A 78 -0.86 -9.00 16.10
N ARG A 79 -0.72 -9.34 14.82
CA ARG A 79 0.15 -10.42 14.33
C ARG A 79 1.59 -9.94 14.21
N ARG A 80 2.54 -10.57 14.94
CA ARG A 80 3.96 -10.17 14.92
C ARG A 80 4.58 -10.13 13.53
N ARG A 81 4.16 -11.02 12.62
CA ARG A 81 4.62 -11.05 11.23
C ARG A 81 4.39 -9.71 10.52
N GLU A 82 3.22 -9.10 10.70
CA GLU A 82 2.88 -7.82 10.08
C GLU A 82 3.76 -6.68 10.62
N LEU A 83 4.06 -6.70 11.92
CA LEU A 83 4.99 -5.74 12.52
C LEU A 83 6.40 -5.85 11.95
N VAL A 84 6.92 -7.08 11.83
CA VAL A 84 8.27 -7.31 11.27
C VAL A 84 8.36 -6.78 9.85
N PHE A 85 7.41 -7.12 8.97
CA PHE A 85 7.40 -6.60 7.60
C PHE A 85 7.19 -5.09 7.56
N GLY A 86 6.32 -4.52 8.39
CA GLY A 86 6.10 -3.09 8.48
C GLY A 86 7.36 -2.32 8.87
N LEU A 87 8.14 -2.83 9.83
CA LEU A 87 9.41 -2.23 10.23
C LEU A 87 10.48 -2.33 9.14
N ILE A 88 10.59 -3.48 8.47
CA ILE A 88 11.52 -3.65 7.34
C ILE A 88 11.18 -2.65 6.23
N TYR A 89 9.91 -2.57 5.83
CA TYR A 89 9.46 -1.63 4.80
C TYR A 89 9.67 -0.18 5.24
N LEU A 90 9.46 0.15 6.51
CA LEU A 90 9.70 1.49 7.05
C LEU A 90 11.17 1.91 6.92
N VAL A 91 12.09 1.02 7.29
CA VAL A 91 13.54 1.30 7.16
C VAL A 91 13.90 1.52 5.70
N ILE A 92 13.40 0.68 4.78
CA ILE A 92 13.62 0.85 3.34
C ILE A 92 13.05 2.19 2.85
N THR A 93 11.83 2.55 3.24
CA THR A 93 11.22 3.85 2.89
C THR A 93 12.09 5.01 3.34
N ILE A 94 12.59 5.00 4.59
CA ILE A 94 13.45 6.07 5.12
C ILE A 94 14.74 6.18 4.30
N VAL A 95 15.41 5.05 4.01
CA VAL A 95 16.63 5.02 3.20
C VAL A 95 16.37 5.61 1.81
N LEU A 96 15.27 5.22 1.15
CA LEU A 96 14.92 5.73 -0.17
C LEU A 96 14.62 7.24 -0.16
N ILE A 97 13.96 7.75 0.90
CA ILE A 97 13.73 9.19 1.07
C ILE A 97 15.06 9.93 1.22
N VAL A 98 15.97 9.42 2.05
CA VAL A 98 17.30 10.03 2.24
C VAL A 98 18.07 10.06 0.91
N LEU A 99 18.10 8.94 0.18
CA LEU A 99 18.74 8.86 -1.14
C LEU A 99 18.13 9.83 -2.15
N HIS A 100 16.81 9.95 -2.16
CA HIS A 100 16.10 10.89 -3.02
C HIS A 100 16.48 12.34 -2.70
N ILE A 101 16.51 12.71 -1.43
CA ILE A 101 16.91 14.06 -0.98
C ILE A 101 18.37 14.33 -1.35
N THR A 102 19.27 13.39 -1.13
CA THR A 102 20.68 13.56 -1.51
C THR A 102 20.85 13.73 -3.02
N GLN A 103 20.10 12.98 -3.83
CA GLN A 103 20.12 13.13 -5.29
C GLN A 103 19.61 14.51 -5.72
N LEU A 104 18.56 15.02 -5.08
CA LEU A 104 18.03 16.36 -5.35
C LEU A 104 19.02 17.47 -4.98
N VAL A 105 19.67 17.34 -3.82
CA VAL A 105 20.61 18.37 -3.33
C VAL A 105 21.95 18.33 -4.09
N SER A 106 22.50 17.14 -4.35
CA SER A 106 23.79 16.99 -5.01
C SER A 106 23.72 17.16 -6.53
N GLY A 107 22.51 17.19 -7.13
CA GLY A 107 22.32 17.21 -8.58
C GLY A 107 22.95 16.00 -9.31
N THR A 108 23.38 14.99 -8.56
CA THR A 108 24.18 13.88 -9.04
C THR A 108 23.25 12.70 -9.32
N LYS A 109 23.27 12.19 -10.55
CA LYS A 109 22.59 10.94 -10.87
C LYS A 109 23.33 9.80 -10.16
N VAL A 110 22.67 9.13 -9.22
CA VAL A 110 23.16 7.84 -8.72
C VAL A 110 22.81 6.80 -9.80
N VAL A 111 23.85 6.27 -10.45
CA VAL A 111 23.77 5.23 -11.48
C VAL A 111 23.54 3.88 -10.84
#